data_AF-A0AB34QZC0-F1
#
_entry.id   AF-A0AB34QZC0-F1
#
_cell.length_a   1.000
_cell.length_b   1.000
_cell.length_c   1.000
_cell.angle_alpha   90.00
_cell.angle_beta   90.00
_cell.angle_gamma   90.00
#
_symmetry.space_group_name_H-M   'P 1'
#
loop_
_entity.id
_entity.type
_entity.pdbx_description
1 polymer ?
#
loop_
_entity_poly.entity_id
_entity_poly.type
_entity_poly.pdbx_seq_one_letter_code
_entity_poly.pdbx_strand_id
1 'polypeptide(L)'
;MSLDANAHDKTVPQKVVEHILRTCRELEGMSIYTGETSHSLGSIKDICLLAGGNCGGYVLDGKKKDCALVPFSAGDQLTDKGLYVSCQEGIGMESSAPSFLFSKLKKKMMQSPDGENLGILEDVYFCTNSGTIVAYELSDGFFTELSGIRKQLQAAGTLINVQKEALVLNRT
;
A
#
# COMPACT_ATOMS: atom_id res chain seq x y z
N MET A 1 -17.57 46.90 -29.18
CA MET A 1 -18.46 45.93 -29.86
C MET A 1 -17.54 44.98 -30.63
N SER A 2 -17.42 43.67 -30.44
CA SER A 2 -17.92 42.64 -29.52
C SER A 2 -16.96 41.44 -29.77
N LEU A 3 -16.22 40.93 -28.78
CA LEU A 3 -16.46 39.67 -28.03
C LEU A 3 -16.92 38.43 -28.84
N ASP A 4 -16.16 37.35 -28.58
CA ASP A 4 -16.49 35.90 -28.58
C ASP A 4 -16.50 35.08 -29.88
N ALA A 5 -15.59 34.09 -29.95
CA ALA A 5 -15.90 32.65 -29.80
C ALA A 5 -14.68 31.78 -30.21
N ASN A 6 -14.39 30.61 -29.66
CA ASN A 6 -14.68 29.96 -28.38
C ASN A 6 -13.67 28.80 -28.35
N ALA A 7 -12.91 28.68 -27.26
CA ALA A 7 -11.94 27.62 -27.06
C ALA A 7 -12.68 26.28 -26.92
N HIS A 8 -12.34 25.29 -27.73
CA HIS A 8 -12.69 23.91 -27.44
C HIS A 8 -11.76 23.39 -26.34
N ASP A 9 -12.13 23.68 -25.11
CA ASP A 9 -11.71 22.91 -23.95
C ASP A 9 -12.29 21.50 -24.09
N LYS A 10 -11.45 20.55 -24.53
CA LYS A 10 -11.75 19.12 -24.40
C LYS A 10 -11.28 18.69 -23.03
N THR A 11 -12.07 18.98 -22.02
CA THR A 11 -11.99 18.33 -20.72
C THR A 11 -12.25 16.84 -20.97
N VAL A 12 -11.18 16.05 -21.06
CA VAL A 12 -11.27 14.58 -21.06
C VAL A 12 -11.90 14.22 -19.71
N PRO A 13 -13.06 13.55 -19.67
CA PRO A 13 -13.56 13.03 -18.41
C PRO A 13 -12.56 11.98 -17.95
N GLN A 14 -11.79 12.30 -16.91
CA GLN A 14 -11.07 11.31 -16.13
C GLN A 14 -12.13 10.32 -15.63
N LYS A 15 -12.22 9.18 -16.31
CA LYS A 15 -13.04 8.05 -15.89
C LYS A 15 -12.56 7.71 -14.48
N VAL A 16 -13.36 8.07 -13.48
CA VAL A 16 -13.12 7.68 -12.09
C VAL A 16 -13.25 6.16 -12.09
N VAL A 17 -12.12 5.47 -12.22
CA VAL A 17 -12.07 4.04 -12.00
C VAL A 17 -12.29 3.90 -10.50
N GLU A 18 -13.41 3.30 -10.10
CA GLU A 18 -13.56 2.82 -8.73
C GLU A 18 -12.44 1.81 -8.49
N HIS A 19 -11.40 2.26 -7.81
CA HIS A 19 -10.31 1.40 -7.41
C HIS A 19 -10.79 0.64 -6.17
N ILE A 20 -10.94 -0.68 -6.29
CA ILE A 20 -11.07 -1.54 -5.11
C ILE A 20 -9.73 -1.46 -4.37
N LEU A 21 -9.73 -0.86 -3.19
CA LEU A 21 -8.53 -0.66 -2.38
C LEU A 21 -8.44 -1.73 -1.29
N ARG A 22 -7.21 -2.05 -0.91
CA ARG A 22 -6.86 -2.81 0.29
C ARG A 22 -5.99 -1.97 1.19
N THR A 23 -6.03 -2.25 2.49
CA THR A 23 -5.08 -1.67 3.44
C THR A 23 -4.18 -2.71 4.08
N CYS A 24 -3.01 -2.30 4.55
CA CYS A 24 -2.13 -3.19 5.30
C CYS A 24 -2.80 -3.67 6.59
N ARG A 25 -3.49 -2.78 7.31
CA ARG A 25 -4.19 -3.13 8.55
C ARG A 25 -5.32 -4.15 8.34
N GLU A 26 -6.06 -4.05 7.23
CA GLU A 26 -7.10 -5.02 6.88
C GLU A 26 -6.53 -6.43 6.70
N LEU A 27 -5.34 -6.52 6.08
CA LEU A 27 -4.72 -7.79 5.74
C LEU A 27 -3.93 -8.42 6.89
N GLU A 28 -3.35 -7.62 7.81
CA GLU A 28 -2.64 -8.14 8.99
C GLU A 28 -3.53 -9.12 9.78
N GLY A 29 -3.09 -10.36 9.93
CA GLY A 29 -3.79 -11.43 10.65
C GLY A 29 -4.72 -12.30 9.80
N MET A 30 -5.02 -11.92 8.55
CA MET A 30 -5.90 -12.71 7.68
C MET A 30 -5.24 -14.02 7.25
N SER A 31 -6.05 -15.08 7.06
CA SER A 31 -5.58 -16.33 6.48
C SER A 31 -5.35 -16.21 4.98
N ILE A 32 -4.28 -16.82 4.47
CA ILE A 32 -3.99 -16.95 3.04
C ILE A 32 -4.29 -18.38 2.57
N TYR A 33 -4.89 -18.49 1.39
CA TYR A 33 -5.24 -19.75 0.75
C TYR A 33 -4.74 -19.80 -0.70
N THR A 34 -4.37 -20.99 -1.18
CA THR A 34 -4.12 -21.21 -2.61
C THR A 34 -5.43 -21.18 -3.40
N GLY A 35 -5.43 -20.53 -4.58
CA GLY A 35 -6.63 -20.42 -5.42
C GLY A 35 -7.20 -21.77 -5.91
N GLU A 36 -6.33 -22.74 -6.26
CA GLU A 36 -6.78 -24.01 -6.86
C GLU A 36 -7.26 -25.05 -5.85
N THR A 37 -6.61 -25.12 -4.69
CA THR A 37 -6.85 -26.19 -3.70
C THR A 37 -7.47 -25.70 -2.40
N SER A 38 -7.66 -24.38 -2.25
CA SER A 38 -8.08 -23.74 -1.00
C SER A 38 -7.24 -24.19 0.20
N HIS A 39 -5.97 -24.53 -0.05
CA HIS A 39 -5.05 -24.98 0.97
C HIS A 39 -4.55 -23.76 1.75
N SER A 40 -4.64 -23.82 3.09
CA SER A 40 -4.17 -22.74 3.94
C SER A 40 -2.64 -22.66 3.91
N LEU A 41 -2.10 -21.49 3.55
CA LEU A 41 -0.67 -21.21 3.61
C LEU A 41 -0.24 -20.65 4.98
N GLY A 42 -1.19 -20.21 5.80
CA GLY A 42 -0.95 -19.58 7.10
C GLY A 42 -1.70 -18.25 7.24
N SER A 43 -1.26 -17.42 8.18
CA SER A 43 -1.79 -16.06 8.38
C SER A 43 -0.77 -15.00 7.94
N ILE A 44 -1.27 -13.86 7.45
CA ILE A 44 -0.45 -12.70 7.12
C ILE A 44 0.08 -12.08 8.41
N LYS A 45 1.39 -12.07 8.56
CA LYS A 45 2.10 -11.40 9.65
C LYS A 45 2.45 -9.95 9.31
N ASP A 46 2.80 -9.69 8.06
CA ASP A 46 3.30 -8.40 7.60
C ASP A 46 3.08 -8.24 6.09
N ILE A 47 3.21 -7.02 5.61
CA ILE A 47 3.08 -6.67 4.19
C ILE A 47 4.42 -6.11 3.70
N CYS A 48 4.91 -6.62 2.57
CA CYS A 48 6.10 -6.13 1.91
C CYS A 48 5.72 -5.00 0.95
N LEU A 49 6.34 -3.82 1.13
CA LEU A 49 6.13 -2.63 0.31
C LEU A 49 7.43 -2.30 -0.42
N LEU A 50 7.34 -2.09 -1.73
CA LEU A 50 8.45 -1.72 -2.59
C LEU A 50 8.64 -0.20 -2.60
N ALA A 51 9.89 0.27 -2.56
CA ALA A 51 10.22 1.69 -2.70
C ALA A 51 9.68 2.31 -4.01
N GLY A 52 9.41 1.49 -5.02
CA GLY A 52 8.74 1.90 -6.26
C GLY A 52 7.24 2.25 -6.10
N GLY A 53 6.68 2.21 -4.89
CA GLY A 53 5.28 2.56 -4.64
C GLY A 53 4.30 1.42 -4.95
N ASN A 54 4.71 0.15 -4.77
CA ASN A 54 3.85 -1.01 -4.99
C ASN A 54 3.89 -1.97 -3.79
N CYS A 55 2.82 -2.72 -3.59
CA CYS A 55 2.80 -3.90 -2.73
C CYS A 55 3.64 -5.01 -3.39
N GLY A 56 4.69 -5.45 -2.70
CA GLY A 56 5.53 -6.56 -3.13
C GLY A 56 4.96 -7.93 -2.76
N GLY A 57 4.13 -8.01 -1.72
CA GLY A 57 3.49 -9.24 -1.30
C GLY A 57 3.24 -9.35 0.20
N TYR A 58 2.92 -10.55 0.64
CA TYR A 58 2.44 -10.86 2.00
C TYR A 58 3.43 -11.78 2.71
N VAL A 59 3.82 -11.42 3.92
CA VAL A 59 4.71 -12.22 4.77
C VAL A 59 3.87 -13.08 5.69
N LEU A 60 4.09 -14.40 5.67
CA LEU A 60 3.34 -15.35 6.49
C LEU A 60 3.89 -15.50 7.93
N ASP A 61 3.03 -15.91 8.87
CA ASP A 61 3.40 -16.28 10.25
C ASP A 61 3.71 -17.78 10.38
N GLY A 62 4.87 -18.17 10.92
CA GLY A 62 5.23 -19.59 11.09
C GLY A 62 6.71 -19.90 11.30
N LYS A 63 7.02 -20.94 12.09
CA LYS A 63 8.33 -21.20 12.71
C LYS A 63 9.28 -22.08 11.87
N LYS A 64 10.55 -21.60 11.79
CA LYS A 64 11.79 -22.12 11.15
C LYS A 64 11.99 -21.73 9.69
N LYS A 65 13.12 -21.04 9.47
CA LYS A 65 13.88 -20.83 8.22
C LYS A 65 13.05 -20.94 6.94
N ASP A 66 12.11 -20.01 6.78
CA ASP A 66 12.08 -19.02 5.70
C ASP A 66 10.78 -18.25 5.88
N CYS A 67 10.87 -16.94 6.10
CA CYS A 67 9.71 -16.06 6.05
C CYS A 67 9.15 -16.15 4.64
N ALA A 68 8.15 -17.02 4.43
CA ALA A 68 7.54 -17.23 3.14
C ALA A 68 6.83 -15.94 2.72
N LEU A 69 7.46 -15.21 1.80
CA LEU A 69 6.86 -14.09 1.10
C LEU A 69 6.02 -14.69 -0.02
N VAL A 70 4.72 -14.42 0.01
CA VAL A 70 3.81 -14.69 -1.10
C VAL A 70 3.75 -13.43 -1.95
N PRO A 71 4.25 -13.43 -3.20
CA PRO A 71 4.22 -12.24 -4.05
C PRO A 71 2.80 -11.74 -4.28
N PHE A 72 2.65 -10.42 -4.34
CA PHE A 72 1.39 -9.81 -4.76
C PHE A 72 1.04 -10.22 -6.19
N SER A 73 -0.24 -10.48 -6.46
CA SER A 73 -0.76 -10.67 -7.81
C SER A 73 -2.09 -9.93 -8.00
N ALA A 74 -2.28 -9.40 -9.20
CA ALA A 74 -3.54 -8.77 -9.62
C ALA A 74 -4.75 -9.72 -9.55
N GLY A 75 -4.50 -11.03 -9.58
CA GLY A 75 -5.52 -12.07 -9.48
C GLY A 75 -5.88 -12.48 -8.05
N ASP A 76 -5.25 -11.90 -7.03
CA ASP A 76 -5.54 -12.22 -5.64
C ASP A 76 -6.95 -11.75 -5.26
N GLN A 77 -7.69 -12.58 -4.54
CA GLN A 77 -9.09 -12.33 -4.19
C GLN A 77 -9.27 -12.28 -2.68
N LEU A 78 -9.72 -11.14 -2.19
CA LEU A 78 -10.04 -10.95 -0.77
C LEU A 78 -11.50 -11.32 -0.52
N THR A 79 -11.74 -12.14 0.49
CA THR A 79 -13.06 -12.61 0.89
C THR A 79 -13.23 -12.45 2.40
N ASP A 80 -14.44 -12.71 2.90
CA ASP A 80 -14.75 -12.80 4.33
C ASP A 80 -13.93 -13.87 5.08
N LYS A 81 -13.47 -14.90 4.36
CA LYS A 81 -12.69 -16.01 4.94
C LYS A 81 -11.19 -15.77 4.93
N GLY A 82 -10.70 -14.92 4.04
CA GLY A 82 -9.26 -14.74 3.83
C GLY A 82 -8.89 -14.29 2.43
N LEU A 83 -7.60 -14.25 2.18
CA LEU A 83 -7.00 -13.88 0.91
C LEU A 83 -6.65 -15.14 0.09
N TYR A 84 -7.27 -15.27 -1.07
CA TYR A 84 -6.98 -16.33 -2.03
C TYR A 84 -5.94 -15.84 -3.01
N VAL A 85 -4.75 -16.44 -3.00
CA VAL A 85 -3.64 -16.04 -3.86
C VAL A 85 -3.59 -16.87 -5.12
N SER A 86 -3.38 -16.19 -6.23
CA SER A 86 -3.33 -16.77 -7.58
C SER A 86 -1.94 -17.31 -7.94
N CYS A 87 -0.90 -16.89 -7.23
CA CYS A 87 0.47 -17.29 -7.51
C CYS A 87 0.80 -18.60 -6.76
N GLN A 88 1.06 -19.68 -7.50
CA GLN A 88 1.72 -20.87 -6.99
C GLN A 88 3.21 -20.76 -7.33
N GLU A 89 4.04 -20.67 -6.30
CA GLU A 89 5.50 -20.80 -6.35
C GLU A 89 6.31 -19.72 -7.10
N GLY A 90 7.23 -19.10 -6.36
CA GLY A 90 8.59 -18.92 -6.84
C GLY A 90 8.84 -17.98 -8.00
N ILE A 91 8.16 -16.83 -8.08
CA ILE A 91 8.81 -15.66 -8.69
C ILE A 91 9.62 -15.03 -7.59
N GLY A 92 10.89 -15.42 -7.50
CA GLY A 92 11.88 -14.67 -6.74
C GLY A 92 11.67 -13.21 -7.07
N MET A 93 11.44 -12.39 -6.04
CA MET A 93 11.31 -10.96 -6.22
C MET A 93 12.68 -10.44 -6.65
N GLU A 94 13.00 -10.58 -7.94
CA GLU A 94 14.14 -9.99 -8.63
C GLU A 94 13.85 -8.49 -8.79
N SER A 95 13.54 -7.84 -7.66
CA SER A 95 13.45 -6.40 -7.60
C SER A 95 14.73 -5.95 -6.94
N SER A 96 15.64 -5.40 -7.74
CA SER A 96 16.76 -4.61 -7.22
C SER A 96 16.29 -3.39 -6.42
N ALA A 97 14.97 -3.12 -6.39
CA ALA A 97 14.39 -2.05 -5.61
C ALA A 97 14.38 -2.41 -4.12
N PRO A 98 14.79 -1.48 -3.24
CA PRO A 98 14.63 -1.64 -1.81
C PRO A 98 13.18 -1.97 -1.44
N SER A 99 13.01 -2.91 -0.50
CA SER A 99 11.72 -3.31 0.05
C SER A 99 11.68 -3.09 1.56
N PHE A 100 10.50 -2.75 2.07
CA PHE A 100 10.27 -2.48 3.48
C PHE A 100 9.08 -3.27 3.98
N LEU A 101 9.18 -3.79 5.20
CA LEU A 101 8.03 -4.37 5.88
C LEU A 101 7.16 -3.26 6.49
N PHE A 102 5.85 -3.35 6.32
CA PHE A 102 4.91 -2.37 6.88
C PHE A 102 5.09 -2.19 8.38
N SER A 103 5.37 -3.26 9.14
CA SER A 103 5.66 -3.16 10.57
C SER A 103 6.86 -2.27 10.92
N LYS A 104 7.81 -2.08 9.99
CA LYS A 104 8.98 -1.19 10.16
C LYS A 104 8.70 0.25 9.76
N LEU A 105 7.61 0.49 9.03
CA LEU A 105 7.19 1.81 8.58
C LEU A 105 6.10 2.40 9.49
N LYS A 106 5.16 1.58 9.95
CA LYS A 106 4.04 2.03 10.79
C LYS A 106 4.54 2.72 12.05
N LYS A 107 3.83 3.77 12.45
CA LYS A 107 4.16 4.66 13.58
C LYS A 107 5.41 5.52 13.41
N LYS A 108 6.03 5.57 12.23
CA LYS A 108 7.09 6.53 11.95
C LYS A 108 6.52 7.88 11.52
N MET A 109 7.22 8.96 11.87
CA MET A 109 6.93 10.29 11.36
C MET A 109 7.20 10.33 9.86
N MET A 110 6.21 10.78 9.09
CA MET A 110 6.34 11.11 7.69
C MET A 110 6.68 12.58 7.53
N GLN A 111 7.66 12.86 6.67
CA GLN A 111 8.11 14.20 6.36
C GLN A 111 8.07 14.46 4.86
N SER A 112 7.89 15.71 4.48
CA SER A 112 8.15 16.18 3.13
C SER A 112 9.67 16.26 2.86
N PRO A 113 10.11 16.43 1.60
CA PRO A 113 11.53 16.56 1.27
C PRO A 113 12.22 17.78 1.89
N ASP A 114 11.47 18.84 2.17
CA ASP A 114 11.91 20.05 2.86
C ASP A 114 11.88 19.92 4.40
N GLY A 115 11.45 18.77 4.92
CA GLY A 115 11.49 18.46 6.35
C GLY A 115 10.25 18.87 7.14
N GLU A 116 9.16 19.26 6.47
CA GLU A 116 7.86 19.49 7.12
C GLU A 116 7.30 18.17 7.64
N ASN A 117 6.84 18.14 8.90
CA ASN A 117 6.17 16.98 9.47
C ASN A 117 4.76 16.84 8.88
N LEU A 118 4.51 15.75 8.16
CA LEU A 118 3.22 15.46 7.54
C LEU A 118 2.28 14.68 8.48
N GLY A 119 2.84 13.95 9.45
CA GLY A 119 2.10 13.13 10.41
C GLY A 119 2.72 11.74 10.62
N ILE A 120 2.15 10.95 11.51
CA ILE A 120 2.59 9.58 11.81
C ILE A 120 1.88 8.60 10.89
N LEU A 121 2.62 7.67 10.27
CA LEU A 121 2.04 6.65 9.38
C LEU A 121 1.20 5.63 10.16
N GLU A 122 -0.08 5.53 9.84
CA GLU A 122 -1.04 4.61 10.46
C GLU A 122 -1.43 3.42 9.56
N ASP A 123 -1.51 3.63 8.24
CA ASP A 123 -1.89 2.59 7.28
C ASP A 123 -1.48 2.98 5.84
N VAL A 124 -1.46 2.00 4.94
CA VAL A 124 -1.13 2.17 3.52
C VAL A 124 -2.25 1.58 2.66
N TYR A 125 -2.76 2.36 1.72
CA TYR A 125 -3.77 1.95 0.76
C TYR A 125 -3.13 1.62 -0.57
N PHE A 126 -3.49 0.48 -1.14
CA PHE A 126 -3.01 0.07 -2.46
C PHE A 126 -4.13 -0.55 -3.30
N CYS A 127 -3.97 -0.47 -4.61
CA CYS A 127 -4.96 -0.95 -5.56
C CYS A 127 -4.94 -2.47 -5.66
N THR A 128 -6.10 -3.10 -5.56
CA THR A 128 -6.24 -4.56 -5.60
C THR A 128 -5.74 -5.18 -6.91
N ASN A 129 -5.88 -4.46 -8.03
CA ASN A 129 -5.58 -5.00 -9.35
C ASN A 129 -4.14 -4.70 -9.83
N SER A 130 -3.41 -3.80 -9.17
CA SER A 130 -2.07 -3.39 -9.62
C SER A 130 -1.02 -3.41 -8.51
N GLY A 131 -1.44 -3.46 -7.25
CA GLY A 131 -0.55 -3.35 -6.09
C GLY A 131 -0.06 -1.92 -5.87
N THR A 132 -0.41 -0.97 -6.74
CA THR A 132 0.06 0.42 -6.64
C THR A 132 -0.44 1.06 -5.37
N ILE A 133 0.47 1.59 -4.56
CA ILE A 133 0.15 2.38 -3.39
C ILE A 133 -0.48 3.67 -3.87
N VAL A 134 -1.72 3.93 -3.45
CA VAL A 134 -2.49 5.10 -3.84
C VAL A 134 -2.62 6.11 -2.72
N ALA A 135 -2.51 5.69 -1.46
CA ALA A 135 -2.59 6.62 -0.35
C ALA A 135 -1.91 6.14 0.94
N TYR A 136 -1.64 7.09 1.83
CA TYR A 136 -1.19 6.88 3.20
C TYR A 136 -2.21 7.44 4.20
N GLU A 137 -2.53 6.66 5.24
CA GLU A 137 -3.26 7.14 6.42
C GLU A 137 -2.29 7.74 7.42
N LEU A 138 -2.47 9.01 7.77
CA LEU A 138 -1.66 9.68 8.79
C LEU A 138 -2.49 10.13 10.00
N SER A 139 -1.85 10.10 11.17
CA SER A 139 -2.31 10.73 12.41
C SER A 139 -1.39 11.88 12.84
N ASP A 140 -1.88 12.77 13.70
CA ASP A 140 -1.06 13.84 14.28
C ASP A 140 -0.26 13.37 15.52
N GLY A 141 -0.33 12.08 15.88
CA GLY A 141 0.37 11.49 17.03
C GLY A 141 -0.15 11.87 18.42
N PHE A 142 -1.03 12.87 18.51
CA PHE A 142 -1.75 13.27 19.73
C PHE A 142 -3.14 12.63 19.73
N PHE A 143 -3.33 11.56 20.52
CA PHE A 143 -4.63 10.93 20.84
C PHE A 143 -5.74 11.04 19.77
N THR A 144 -5.47 10.60 18.54
CA THR A 144 -6.46 10.59 17.45
C THR A 144 -7.58 9.56 17.67
N GLU A 145 -7.45 8.68 18.67
CA GLU A 145 -8.53 7.79 19.13
C GLU A 145 -9.76 8.55 19.63
N LEU A 146 -9.64 9.83 20.00
CA LEU A 146 -10.76 10.63 20.53
C LEU A 146 -11.35 11.63 19.53
N SER A 147 -10.62 12.05 18.50
CA SER A 147 -11.07 13.09 17.55
C SER A 147 -11.46 12.56 16.17
N GLY A 148 -11.04 11.35 15.79
CA GLY A 148 -11.38 10.74 14.50
C GLY A 148 -10.80 11.43 13.27
N ILE A 149 -9.94 12.45 13.43
CA ILE A 149 -9.35 13.19 12.31
C ILE A 149 -8.19 12.36 11.74
N ARG A 150 -8.40 11.82 10.53
CA ARG A 150 -7.38 11.10 9.74
C ARG A 150 -7.08 11.89 8.47
N LYS A 151 -5.80 12.04 8.15
CA LYS A 151 -5.36 12.68 6.89
C LYS A 151 -5.03 11.59 5.88
N GLN A 152 -5.56 11.73 4.66
CA GLN A 152 -5.23 10.85 3.53
C GLN A 152 -4.34 11.63 2.56
N LEU A 153 -3.12 11.14 2.32
CA LEU A 153 -2.23 11.68 1.30
C LEU A 153 -2.30 10.81 0.06
N GLN A 154 -2.62 11.41 -1.10
CA GLN A 154 -2.56 10.72 -2.39
C GLN A 154 -1.10 10.49 -2.81
N ALA A 155 -0.80 9.28 -3.26
CA ALA A 155 0.53 8.87 -3.70
C ALA A 155 0.78 9.33 -5.15
N ALA A 156 1.41 10.49 -5.33
CA ALA A 156 1.92 10.93 -6.63
C ALA A 156 3.31 10.31 -6.89
N GLY A 157 3.34 9.03 -7.26
CA GLY A 157 4.46 8.35 -7.91
C GLY A 157 5.80 8.35 -7.15
N THR A 158 6.15 7.18 -6.61
CA THR A 158 7.47 6.80 -6.03
C THR A 158 7.72 7.27 -4.60
N LEU A 159 7.91 6.33 -3.67
CA LEU A 159 7.72 6.61 -2.25
C LEU A 159 8.70 5.92 -1.29
N ILE A 160 9.11 6.74 -0.32
CA ILE A 160 9.83 6.45 0.93
C ILE A 160 11.35 6.30 0.79
N ASN A 161 12.08 7.36 1.14
CA ASN A 161 13.43 7.21 1.69
C ASN A 161 13.30 6.98 3.20
N VAL A 162 13.77 5.83 3.69
CA VAL A 162 13.79 5.53 5.13
C VAL A 162 15.06 6.15 5.71
N GLN A 163 14.88 7.27 6.41
CA GLN A 163 15.89 7.74 7.34
C GLN A 163 15.72 7.05 8.69
N LYS A 164 16.76 7.10 9.52
CA LYS A 164 16.82 6.36 10.80
C LYS A 164 15.54 6.53 11.64
N GLU A 165 14.97 7.74 11.66
CA GLU A 165 13.81 8.11 12.49
C GLU A 165 12.56 8.60 11.71
N ALA A 166 12.64 8.80 10.38
CA ALA A 166 11.54 9.38 9.59
C ALA A 166 11.42 8.76 8.18
N LEU A 167 10.20 8.81 7.62
CA LEU A 167 9.90 8.42 6.25
C LEU A 167 9.72 9.67 5.39
N VAL A 168 10.53 9.83 4.36
CA VAL A 168 10.41 10.99 3.45
C VAL A 168 9.52 10.65 2.27
N LEU A 169 8.44 11.42 2.11
CA LEU A 169 7.49 11.30 1.01
C LEU A 169 7.93 12.20 -0.15
N ASN A 170 8.47 11.62 -1.21
CA ASN A 170 8.72 12.37 -2.44
C ASN A 170 7.39 12.53 -3.19
N ARG A 171 7.08 13.75 -3.63
CA ARG A 171 5.99 14.04 -4.57
C ARG A 171 6.65 14.47 -5.87
N THR A 172 6.36 13.77 -6.96
CA THR A 172 6.80 14.18 -8.31
C THR A 172 5.87 15.21 -8.91
#